data_AF-A0A3F2RKX1-F1
#
_entry.id   AF-A0A3F2RKX1-F1
#
_cell.length_a   1.000
_cell.length_b   1.000
_cell.length_c   1.000
_cell.angle_alpha   90.00
_cell.angle_beta   90.00
_cell.angle_gamma   90.00
#
_symmetry.space_group_name_H-M   'P 1'
#
loop_
_entity.id
_entity.type
_entity.pdbx_description
1 polymer ?
#
loop_
_entity_poly.entity_id
_entity_poly.type
_entity_poly.pdbx_seq_one_letter_code
_entity_poly.pdbx_strand_id
1 'polypeptide(L)'
;MDLAAKNGQLEVIQWLHENRAEGCTAAAMNGAAGNDHLEIVQWLYENRSEGCTSVAVRHAAANGHLEVLEWLHKHYGTLFQRSQVNIMDDAASRGQMNVVKWLHDNDTEGCTAAAIDGAAARGHFEVVQWLHARRAEGCTTKAMDLAACNGHLEIVRWLHGHTSAGCTTDAMDLAAKGGYLDIVVFLHENLSGGCTSRAMDHAAENGHLAVVRWLHEHRTEGCTVDAMNAAARNGNLRLLQFLYENRTEGCEPRALARAAYTGQLASPDEAEQIMFLHG
;
A
#
# COMPACT_ATOMS: atom_id res chain seq x y z
N MET A 1 29.87 11.28 -11.34
CA MET A 1 29.07 11.11 -12.57
C MET A 1 27.70 10.49 -12.25
N ASP A 2 27.62 9.43 -11.43
CA ASP A 2 26.35 8.76 -11.08
C ASP A 2 25.23 9.68 -10.58
N LEU A 3 25.52 10.58 -9.63
CA LEU A 3 24.53 11.55 -9.13
C LEU A 3 24.12 12.59 -10.18
N ALA A 4 25.04 13.00 -11.06
CA ALA A 4 24.72 13.92 -12.14
C ALA A 4 23.78 13.25 -13.17
N ALA A 5 24.04 11.97 -13.48
CA ALA A 5 23.18 11.15 -14.33
C ALA A 5 21.78 10.97 -13.76
N LYS A 6 21.67 10.66 -12.46
CA LYS A 6 20.39 10.54 -11.77
C LYS A 6 19.57 11.84 -11.78
N ASN A 7 20.23 13.00 -11.75
CA ASN A 7 19.58 14.31 -11.67
C ASN A 7 19.48 15.04 -13.03
N GLY A 8 19.72 14.37 -14.15
CA GLY A 8 19.48 14.96 -15.47
C GLY A 8 20.55 15.94 -15.95
N GLN A 9 21.75 15.91 -15.39
CA GLN A 9 22.79 16.91 -15.64
C GLN A 9 23.76 16.46 -16.75
N LEU A 10 23.30 16.41 -18.01
CA LEU A 10 24.10 15.93 -19.15
C LEU A 10 25.39 16.72 -19.35
N GLU A 11 25.33 18.05 -19.28
CA GLU A 11 26.50 18.93 -19.44
C GLU A 11 27.58 18.64 -18.38
N VAL A 12 27.16 18.40 -17.14
CA VAL A 12 28.07 18.03 -16.04
C VAL A 12 28.69 16.66 -16.29
N ILE A 13 27.93 15.71 -16.84
CA ILE A 13 28.43 14.37 -17.18
C ILE A 13 29.48 14.46 -18.29
N GLN A 14 29.21 15.21 -19.36
CA GLN A 14 30.14 15.43 -20.46
C GLN A 14 31.43 16.10 -19.96
N TRP A 15 31.31 17.16 -19.16
CA TRP A 15 32.46 17.82 -18.58
C TRP A 15 33.27 16.87 -17.68
N LEU A 16 32.60 16.10 -16.81
CA LEU A 16 33.28 15.11 -15.95
C LEU A 16 33.96 14.03 -16.78
N HIS A 17 33.38 13.59 -17.89
CA HIS A 17 33.98 12.59 -18.78
C HIS A 17 35.26 13.08 -19.44
N GLU A 18 35.29 14.34 -19.89
CA GLU A 18 36.46 14.94 -20.55
C GLU A 18 37.56 15.34 -19.57
N ASN A 19 37.20 15.73 -18.33
CA ASN A 19 38.13 16.39 -17.42
C ASN A 19 38.51 15.56 -16.19
N ARG A 20 37.89 14.39 -15.96
CA ARG A 20 38.09 13.56 -14.75
C ARG A 20 38.31 12.09 -15.11
N ALA A 21 39.02 11.36 -14.24
CA ALA A 21 39.40 9.96 -14.46
C ALA A 21 38.58 8.96 -13.63
N GLU A 22 37.79 9.43 -12.66
CA GLU A 22 37.04 8.60 -11.71
C GLU A 22 35.93 7.76 -12.35
N GLY A 23 35.41 8.17 -13.52
CA GLY A 23 34.39 7.43 -14.25
C GLY A 23 33.00 7.42 -13.59
N CYS A 24 32.21 6.40 -13.93
CA CYS A 24 30.89 6.13 -13.37
C CYS A 24 30.75 4.65 -13.00
N THR A 25 29.61 4.31 -12.42
CA THR A 25 29.18 2.90 -12.28
C THR A 25 27.88 2.68 -13.04
N ALA A 26 27.38 1.45 -13.07
CA ALA A 26 26.04 1.15 -13.57
C ALA A 26 24.93 1.97 -12.87
N ALA A 27 25.20 2.53 -11.68
CA ALA A 27 24.27 3.43 -11.00
C ALA A 27 23.98 4.72 -11.79
N ALA A 28 24.90 5.17 -12.67
CA ALA A 28 24.65 6.31 -13.55
C ALA A 28 23.50 6.03 -14.53
N MET A 29 23.59 4.93 -15.30
CA MET A 29 22.56 4.59 -16.27
C MET A 29 21.27 4.12 -15.58
N ASN A 30 21.38 3.38 -14.46
CA ASN A 30 20.22 3.02 -13.64
C ASN A 30 19.47 4.24 -13.09
N GLY A 31 20.22 5.25 -12.64
CA GLY A 31 19.68 6.50 -12.12
C GLY A 31 19.01 7.34 -13.21
N ALA A 32 19.69 7.50 -14.34
CA ALA A 32 19.14 8.21 -15.50
C ALA A 32 17.87 7.54 -16.02
N ALA A 33 17.88 6.22 -16.18
CA ALA A 33 16.72 5.46 -16.65
C ALA A 33 15.52 5.56 -15.68
N GLY A 34 15.78 5.51 -14.38
CA GLY A 34 14.73 5.64 -13.35
C GLY A 34 14.18 7.05 -13.15
N ASN A 35 14.75 8.08 -13.78
CA ASN A 35 14.31 9.48 -13.67
C ASN A 35 14.05 10.12 -15.04
N ASP A 36 13.74 9.30 -16.05
CA ASP A 36 13.35 9.75 -17.39
C ASP A 36 14.42 10.52 -18.19
N HIS A 37 15.69 10.24 -17.95
CA HIS A 37 16.78 10.93 -18.65
C HIS A 37 17.30 10.12 -19.84
N LEU A 38 16.45 9.92 -20.85
CA LEU A 38 16.76 9.11 -22.05
C LEU A 38 18.04 9.59 -22.76
N GLU A 39 18.22 10.91 -22.90
CA GLU A 39 19.43 11.47 -23.53
C GLU A 39 20.71 11.05 -22.78
N ILE A 40 20.66 11.01 -21.45
CA ILE A 40 21.79 10.56 -20.62
C ILE A 40 21.98 9.05 -20.75
N VAL A 41 20.89 8.27 -20.82
CA VAL A 41 20.98 6.82 -21.05
C VAL A 41 21.68 6.53 -22.38
N GLN A 42 21.30 7.22 -23.45
CA GLN A 42 21.92 7.09 -24.78
C GLN A 42 23.37 7.52 -24.76
N TRP A 43 23.67 8.68 -24.17
CA TRP A 43 25.03 9.18 -24.08
C TRP A 43 25.94 8.23 -23.28
N LEU A 44 25.47 7.71 -22.14
CA LEU A 44 26.21 6.74 -21.34
C LEU A 44 26.46 5.44 -22.12
N TYR A 45 25.49 4.98 -22.92
CA TYR A 45 25.67 3.80 -23.78
C TYR A 45 26.74 3.99 -24.84
N GLU A 46 26.80 5.16 -25.46
CA GLU A 46 27.76 5.45 -26.53
C GLU A 46 29.19 5.71 -26.02
N ASN A 47 29.32 6.28 -24.81
CA ASN A 47 30.60 6.81 -24.32
C ASN A 47 31.19 6.01 -23.14
N ARG A 48 30.44 5.07 -22.56
CA ARG A 48 30.83 4.31 -21.36
C ARG A 48 30.58 2.81 -21.55
N SER A 49 31.35 1.98 -20.84
CA SER A 49 31.26 0.51 -20.94
C SER A 49 30.59 -0.15 -19.75
N GLU A 50 30.26 0.62 -18.70
CA GLU A 50 29.69 0.13 -17.44
C GLU A 50 28.25 -0.39 -17.59
N GLY A 51 27.51 0.10 -18.59
CA GLY A 51 26.14 -0.33 -18.90
C GLY A 51 25.13 -0.07 -17.78
N CYS A 52 24.08 -0.89 -17.75
CA CYS A 52 23.04 -0.87 -16.71
C CYS A 52 22.75 -2.28 -16.16
N THR A 53 21.97 -2.34 -15.08
CA THR A 53 21.46 -3.59 -14.51
C THR A 53 19.93 -3.64 -14.62
N SER A 54 19.32 -4.75 -14.21
CA SER A 54 17.85 -4.88 -14.13
C SER A 54 17.18 -3.79 -13.29
N VAL A 55 17.93 -3.07 -12.45
CA VAL A 55 17.45 -1.90 -11.70
C VAL A 55 17.01 -0.77 -12.64
N ALA A 56 17.70 -0.54 -13.76
CA ALA A 56 17.29 0.47 -14.76
C ALA A 56 15.90 0.16 -15.31
N VAL A 57 15.71 -1.08 -15.77
CA VAL A 57 14.44 -1.57 -16.35
C VAL A 57 13.32 -1.49 -15.31
N ARG A 58 13.57 -2.01 -14.10
CA ARG A 58 12.60 -2.00 -12.99
C ARG A 58 12.15 -0.59 -12.63
N HIS A 59 13.09 0.36 -12.48
CA HIS A 59 12.74 1.74 -12.12
C HIS A 59 12.08 2.49 -13.27
N ALA A 60 12.54 2.33 -14.50
CA ALA A 60 11.88 2.92 -15.67
C ALA A 60 10.43 2.43 -15.78
N ALA A 61 10.19 1.12 -15.63
CA ALA A 61 8.85 0.55 -15.67
C ALA A 61 7.96 1.01 -14.51
N ALA A 62 8.47 0.97 -13.27
CA ALA A 62 7.75 1.41 -12.07
C ALA A 62 7.38 2.90 -12.10
N ASN A 63 8.20 3.74 -12.74
CA ASN A 63 7.98 5.18 -12.82
C ASN A 63 7.29 5.63 -14.12
N GLY A 64 6.98 4.70 -15.04
CA GLY A 64 6.22 5.00 -16.25
C GLY A 64 7.03 5.56 -17.41
N HIS A 65 8.36 5.44 -17.38
CA HIS A 65 9.27 5.96 -18.40
C HIS A 65 9.32 5.03 -19.62
N LEU A 66 8.23 5.02 -20.40
CA LEU A 66 8.03 4.10 -21.52
C LEU A 66 9.12 4.23 -22.61
N GLU A 67 9.50 5.45 -23.00
CA GLU A 67 10.51 5.65 -24.05
C GLU A 67 11.89 5.11 -23.62
N VAL A 68 12.25 5.31 -22.36
CA VAL A 68 13.45 4.70 -21.76
C VAL A 68 13.34 3.18 -21.78
N LEU A 69 12.18 2.63 -21.43
CA LEU A 69 11.96 1.19 -21.38
C LEU A 69 12.06 0.55 -22.78
N GLU A 70 11.46 1.16 -23.79
CA GLU A 70 11.56 0.74 -25.20
C GLU A 70 13.02 0.74 -25.68
N TRP A 71 13.76 1.79 -25.32
CA TRP A 71 15.17 1.91 -25.66
C TRP A 71 16.01 0.83 -24.95
N LEU A 72 15.77 0.58 -23.66
CA LEU A 72 16.45 -0.47 -22.89
C LEU A 72 16.12 -1.86 -23.43
N HIS A 73 14.88 -2.12 -23.86
CA HIS A 73 14.49 -3.39 -24.45
C HIS A 73 15.25 -3.69 -25.73
N LYS A 74 15.44 -2.68 -26.58
CA LYS A 74 16.18 -2.80 -27.84
C LYS A 74 17.66 -3.12 -27.65
N HIS A 75 18.31 -2.58 -26.61
CA HIS A 75 19.77 -2.68 -26.42
C HIS A 75 20.19 -3.64 -25.30
N TYR A 76 19.31 -3.91 -24.34
CA TYR A 76 19.55 -4.72 -23.15
C TYR A 76 18.42 -5.73 -22.90
N GLY A 77 17.86 -6.34 -23.95
CA GLY A 77 16.69 -7.24 -23.85
C GLY A 77 16.84 -8.41 -22.87
N THR A 78 18.06 -8.88 -22.57
CA THR A 78 18.29 -9.92 -21.55
C THR A 78 17.94 -9.49 -20.13
N LEU A 79 17.90 -8.18 -19.85
CA LEU A 79 17.51 -7.62 -18.55
C LEU A 79 15.99 -7.68 -18.30
N PHE A 80 15.20 -8.01 -19.31
CA PHE A 80 13.75 -8.16 -19.21
C PHE A 80 13.31 -9.53 -18.71
N GLN A 81 14.25 -10.47 -18.56
CA GLN A 81 13.96 -11.80 -18.06
C GLN A 81 13.45 -11.78 -16.60
N ARG A 82 12.42 -12.58 -16.32
CA ARG A 82 11.66 -12.69 -15.07
C ARG A 82 12.49 -13.35 -13.99
N SER A 83 13.48 -14.14 -14.39
CA SER A 83 14.56 -14.60 -13.51
C SER A 83 15.29 -13.45 -12.83
N GLN A 84 15.24 -12.23 -13.41
CA GLN A 84 15.85 -11.02 -12.87
C GLN A 84 14.84 -10.12 -12.15
N VAL A 85 13.62 -9.94 -12.70
CA VAL A 85 12.61 -9.01 -12.13
C VAL A 85 11.19 -9.26 -12.68
N ASN A 86 10.16 -9.07 -11.85
CA ASN A 86 8.75 -9.05 -12.30
C ASN A 86 8.33 -7.63 -12.73
N ILE A 87 8.71 -7.23 -13.94
CA ILE A 87 8.57 -5.84 -14.42
C ILE A 87 7.11 -5.41 -14.51
N MET A 88 6.24 -6.28 -15.04
CA MET A 88 4.82 -5.99 -15.20
C MET A 88 4.11 -5.88 -13.84
N ASP A 89 4.52 -6.66 -12.83
CA ASP A 89 3.98 -6.57 -11.46
C ASP A 89 4.31 -5.20 -10.85
N ASP A 90 5.56 -4.75 -10.99
CA ASP A 90 6.01 -3.45 -10.49
C ASP A 90 5.30 -2.29 -11.20
N ALA A 91 5.20 -2.33 -12.54
CA ALA A 91 4.48 -1.33 -13.33
C ALA A 91 2.99 -1.28 -12.97
N ALA A 92 2.35 -2.45 -12.80
CA ALA A 92 0.96 -2.55 -12.41
C ALA A 92 0.71 -1.98 -11.01
N SER A 93 1.57 -2.33 -10.05
CA SER A 93 1.50 -1.79 -8.69
C SER A 93 1.64 -0.27 -8.66
N ARG A 94 2.33 0.34 -9.63
CA ARG A 94 2.52 1.78 -9.72
C ARG A 94 1.50 2.48 -10.62
N GLY A 95 0.54 1.75 -11.18
CA GLY A 95 -0.52 2.31 -12.00
C GLY A 95 -0.07 2.69 -13.42
N GLN A 96 1.08 2.18 -13.88
CA GLN A 96 1.69 2.59 -15.14
C GLN A 96 1.04 1.87 -16.32
N MET A 97 -0.19 2.26 -16.66
CA MET A 97 -1.02 1.59 -17.68
C MET A 97 -0.33 1.46 -19.05
N ASN A 98 0.37 2.50 -19.50
CA ASN A 98 1.05 2.48 -20.80
C ASN A 98 2.20 1.47 -20.81
N VAL A 99 2.96 1.39 -19.71
CA VAL A 99 4.02 0.39 -19.55
C VAL A 99 3.43 -1.02 -19.44
N VAL A 100 2.33 -1.22 -18.70
CA VAL A 100 1.66 -2.53 -18.58
C VAL A 100 1.19 -3.03 -19.95
N LYS A 101 0.55 -2.18 -20.75
CA LYS A 101 0.12 -2.52 -22.12
C LYS A 101 1.31 -2.86 -23.00
N TRP A 102 2.35 -2.03 -22.96
CA TRP A 102 3.54 -2.25 -23.77
C TRP A 102 4.26 -3.56 -23.40
N LEU A 103 4.42 -3.85 -22.11
CA LEU A 103 5.01 -5.11 -21.64
C LEU A 103 4.16 -6.30 -22.07
N HIS A 104 2.82 -6.19 -22.07
CA HIS A 104 1.97 -7.28 -22.54
C HIS A 104 2.14 -7.59 -24.03
N ASP A 105 2.33 -6.56 -24.85
CA ASP A 105 2.47 -6.71 -26.30
C ASP A 105 3.89 -7.15 -26.71
N ASN A 106 4.92 -6.85 -25.88
CA ASN A 106 6.33 -7.01 -26.25
C ASN A 106 7.12 -7.99 -25.38
N ASP A 107 6.61 -8.38 -24.21
CA ASP A 107 7.28 -9.28 -23.28
C ASP A 107 6.49 -10.59 -23.11
N THR A 108 7.17 -11.72 -23.36
CA THR A 108 6.57 -13.05 -23.35
C THR A 108 6.41 -13.66 -21.96
N GLU A 109 7.06 -13.11 -20.92
CA GLU A 109 7.08 -13.75 -19.60
C GLU A 109 5.93 -13.36 -18.69
N GLY A 110 5.24 -12.28 -19.02
CA GLY A 110 3.99 -11.90 -18.39
C GLY A 110 4.13 -11.29 -16.99
N CYS A 111 3.25 -11.71 -16.08
CA CYS A 111 3.08 -11.17 -14.73
C CYS A 111 2.71 -12.28 -13.76
N THR A 112 2.54 -11.96 -12.49
CA THR A 112 1.99 -12.86 -11.48
C THR A 112 0.70 -12.27 -10.90
N ALA A 113 0.06 -13.00 -9.99
CA ALA A 113 -1.07 -12.47 -9.21
C ALA A 113 -0.71 -11.17 -8.44
N ALA A 114 0.58 -10.93 -8.17
CA ALA A 114 1.06 -9.72 -7.51
C ALA A 114 0.78 -8.44 -8.32
N ALA A 115 0.61 -8.53 -9.65
CA ALA A 115 0.23 -7.39 -10.47
C ALA A 115 -1.15 -6.83 -10.10
N ILE A 116 -2.16 -7.70 -10.03
CA ILE A 116 -3.51 -7.30 -9.61
C ILE A 116 -3.53 -6.98 -8.11
N ASP A 117 -2.87 -7.78 -7.27
CA ASP A 117 -2.82 -7.53 -5.82
C ASP A 117 -2.23 -6.14 -5.52
N GLY A 118 -1.11 -5.79 -6.17
CA GLY A 118 -0.43 -4.51 -5.99
C GLY A 118 -1.20 -3.33 -6.57
N ALA A 119 -1.81 -3.49 -7.75
CA ALA A 119 -2.66 -2.47 -8.37
C ALA A 119 -3.90 -2.19 -7.52
N ALA A 120 -4.53 -3.24 -6.97
CA ALA A 120 -5.68 -3.13 -6.09
C ALA A 120 -5.33 -2.44 -4.76
N ALA A 121 -4.20 -2.83 -4.15
CA ALA A 121 -3.71 -2.24 -2.91
C ALA A 121 -3.44 -0.73 -3.01
N ARG A 122 -3.14 -0.21 -4.20
CA ARG A 122 -2.78 1.20 -4.44
C ARG A 122 -3.85 1.98 -5.20
N GLY A 123 -5.03 1.40 -5.43
CA GLY A 123 -6.17 2.12 -6.00
C GLY A 123 -6.13 2.26 -7.53
N HIS A 124 -5.29 1.50 -8.23
CA HIS A 124 -5.16 1.58 -9.69
C HIS A 124 -6.23 0.73 -10.39
N PHE A 125 -7.48 1.17 -10.29
CA PHE A 125 -8.63 0.38 -10.72
C PHE A 125 -8.61 0.02 -12.23
N GLU A 126 -8.23 0.96 -13.09
CA GLU A 126 -8.12 0.69 -14.53
C GLU A 126 -7.13 -0.44 -14.82
N VAL A 127 -5.99 -0.48 -14.11
CA VAL A 127 -4.98 -1.53 -14.24
C VAL A 127 -5.54 -2.87 -13.79
N VAL A 128 -6.27 -2.91 -12.67
CA VAL A 128 -6.96 -4.13 -12.18
C VAL A 128 -7.91 -4.69 -13.24
N GLN A 129 -8.79 -3.85 -13.80
CA GLN A 129 -9.76 -4.26 -14.82
C GLN A 129 -9.06 -4.75 -16.09
N TRP A 130 -8.03 -4.02 -16.53
CA TRP A 130 -7.31 -4.33 -17.75
C TRP A 130 -6.55 -5.66 -17.64
N LEU A 131 -5.84 -5.88 -16.53
CA LEU A 131 -5.09 -7.12 -16.27
C LEU A 131 -6.06 -8.30 -16.18
N HIS A 132 -7.12 -8.20 -15.39
CA HIS A 132 -8.09 -9.30 -15.27
C HIS A 132 -8.73 -9.67 -16.62
N ALA A 133 -9.00 -8.70 -17.49
CA ALA A 133 -9.61 -8.95 -18.78
C ALA A 133 -8.67 -9.62 -19.81
N ARG A 134 -7.34 -9.57 -19.61
CA ARG A 134 -6.33 -9.97 -20.62
C ARG A 134 -5.33 -10.99 -20.12
N ARG A 135 -5.30 -11.26 -18.82
CA ARG A 135 -4.29 -12.08 -18.15
C ARG A 135 -5.00 -13.13 -17.29
N ALA A 136 -4.48 -14.35 -17.29
CA ALA A 136 -5.13 -15.51 -16.67
C ALA A 136 -4.62 -15.78 -15.24
N GLU A 137 -3.58 -15.06 -14.80
CA GLU A 137 -2.92 -15.22 -13.51
C GLU A 137 -3.83 -14.88 -12.33
N GLY A 138 -4.85 -14.03 -12.56
CA GLY A 138 -5.82 -13.65 -11.54
C GLY A 138 -5.19 -12.84 -10.40
N CYS A 139 -5.81 -12.94 -9.23
CA CYS A 139 -5.37 -12.28 -8.01
C CYS A 139 -5.46 -13.24 -6.81
N THR A 140 -4.86 -12.86 -5.69
CA THR A 140 -5.01 -13.58 -4.42
C THR A 140 -5.96 -12.83 -3.49
N THR A 141 -6.22 -13.36 -2.29
CA THR A 141 -6.99 -12.63 -1.26
C THR A 141 -6.38 -11.28 -0.91
N LYS A 142 -5.06 -11.11 -1.11
CA LYS A 142 -4.35 -9.85 -0.86
C LYS A 142 -4.91 -8.68 -1.66
N ALA A 143 -5.45 -8.91 -2.87
CA ALA A 143 -6.04 -7.84 -3.66
C ALA A 143 -7.20 -7.17 -2.90
N MET A 144 -8.13 -7.96 -2.35
CA MET A 144 -9.28 -7.43 -1.63
C MET A 144 -8.90 -6.97 -0.22
N ASP A 145 -8.06 -7.74 0.49
CA ASP A 145 -7.59 -7.39 1.85
C ASP A 145 -6.87 -6.04 1.86
N LEU A 146 -5.96 -5.80 0.89
CA LEU A 146 -5.20 -4.56 0.81
C LEU A 146 -5.98 -3.41 0.17
N ALA A 147 -6.91 -3.68 -0.78
CA ALA A 147 -7.82 -2.64 -1.27
C ALA A 147 -8.72 -2.13 -0.14
N ALA A 148 -9.23 -3.03 0.71
CA ALA A 148 -10.01 -2.69 1.89
C ALA A 148 -9.17 -1.89 2.91
N CYS A 149 -7.93 -2.34 3.17
CA CYS A 149 -6.98 -1.64 4.04
C CYS A 149 -6.66 -0.20 3.59
N ASN A 150 -6.73 0.10 2.30
CA ASN A 150 -6.39 1.41 1.73
C ASN A 150 -7.61 2.23 1.28
N GLY A 151 -8.83 1.80 1.63
CA GLY A 151 -10.04 2.59 1.40
C GLY A 151 -10.55 2.57 -0.05
N HIS A 152 -10.20 1.54 -0.83
CA HIS A 152 -10.56 1.45 -2.25
C HIS A 152 -11.86 0.67 -2.47
N LEU A 153 -12.99 1.20 -1.99
CA LEU A 153 -14.31 0.54 -2.03
C LEU A 153 -14.71 0.05 -3.43
N GLU A 154 -14.50 0.86 -4.47
CA GLU A 154 -14.87 0.49 -5.84
C GLU A 154 -14.10 -0.73 -6.35
N ILE A 155 -12.83 -0.85 -5.96
CA ILE A 155 -12.01 -2.04 -6.25
C ILE A 155 -12.51 -3.24 -5.45
N VAL A 156 -12.84 -3.08 -4.16
CA VAL A 156 -13.38 -4.14 -3.32
C VAL A 156 -14.68 -4.71 -3.90
N ARG A 157 -15.63 -3.84 -4.28
CA ARG A 157 -16.89 -4.22 -4.93
C ARG A 157 -16.65 -4.99 -6.23
N TRP A 158 -15.75 -4.46 -7.05
CA TRP A 158 -15.46 -5.07 -8.34
C TRP A 158 -14.77 -6.43 -8.18
N LEU A 159 -13.78 -6.56 -7.30
CA LEU A 159 -13.10 -7.82 -7.01
C LEU A 159 -14.07 -8.88 -6.49
N HIS A 160 -15.01 -8.49 -5.63
CA HIS A 160 -16.05 -9.39 -5.11
C HIS A 160 -16.94 -9.95 -6.22
N GLY A 161 -17.35 -9.09 -7.18
CA GLY A 161 -18.23 -9.50 -8.27
C GLY A 161 -17.54 -10.24 -9.44
N HIS A 162 -16.22 -10.12 -9.58
CA HIS A 162 -15.49 -10.58 -10.77
C HIS A 162 -14.38 -11.60 -10.48
N THR A 163 -14.11 -11.94 -9.22
CA THR A 163 -13.05 -12.87 -8.86
C THR A 163 -13.54 -13.91 -7.84
N SER A 164 -12.98 -15.12 -7.91
CA SER A 164 -13.25 -16.18 -6.93
C SER A 164 -12.24 -16.22 -5.77
N ALA A 165 -11.28 -15.29 -5.74
CA ALA A 165 -10.23 -15.27 -4.71
C ALA A 165 -10.79 -14.95 -3.32
N GLY A 166 -11.82 -14.09 -3.26
CA GLY A 166 -12.43 -13.64 -2.01
C GLY A 166 -11.49 -12.77 -1.18
N CYS A 167 -11.70 -12.78 0.13
CA CYS A 167 -10.89 -12.08 1.12
C CYS A 167 -10.69 -12.93 2.37
N THR A 168 -9.78 -12.50 3.23
CA THR A 168 -9.64 -13.06 4.58
C THR A 168 -10.34 -12.16 5.60
N THR A 169 -10.25 -12.50 6.89
CA THR A 169 -10.69 -11.60 7.98
C THR A 169 -9.93 -10.28 7.99
N ASP A 170 -8.72 -10.24 7.39
CA ASP A 170 -7.89 -9.03 7.33
C ASP A 170 -8.58 -7.92 6.54
N ALA A 171 -9.44 -8.21 5.55
CA ALA A 171 -10.16 -7.17 4.83
C ALA A 171 -11.01 -6.29 5.76
N MET A 172 -11.81 -6.90 6.64
CA MET A 172 -12.68 -6.16 7.56
C MET A 172 -11.87 -5.58 8.73
N ASP A 173 -10.90 -6.33 9.27
CA ASP A 173 -10.03 -5.84 10.35
C ASP A 173 -9.24 -4.60 9.92
N LEU A 174 -8.67 -4.61 8.71
CA LEU A 174 -7.89 -3.50 8.17
C LEU A 174 -8.75 -2.35 7.65
N ALA A 175 -9.93 -2.61 7.08
CA ALA A 175 -10.89 -1.56 6.76
C ALA A 175 -11.35 -0.81 8.01
N ALA A 176 -11.61 -1.55 9.09
CA ALA A 176 -11.97 -0.99 10.39
C ALA A 176 -10.83 -0.15 10.98
N LYS A 177 -9.58 -0.66 10.90
CA LYS A 177 -8.38 0.09 11.26
C LYS A 177 -8.25 1.41 10.50
N GLY A 178 -8.59 1.44 9.20
CA GLY A 178 -8.55 2.64 8.37
C GLY A 178 -9.76 3.57 8.50
N GLY A 179 -10.79 3.16 9.26
CA GLY A 179 -12.00 3.96 9.45
C GLY A 179 -12.96 3.92 8.26
N TYR A 180 -12.80 2.99 7.33
CA TYR A 180 -13.59 2.88 6.11
C TYR A 180 -14.92 2.14 6.38
N LEU A 181 -15.85 2.84 7.04
CA LEU A 181 -17.14 2.27 7.45
C LEU A 181 -17.95 1.71 6.27
N ASP A 182 -17.92 2.37 5.12
CA ASP A 182 -18.56 1.93 3.88
C ASP A 182 -18.02 0.58 3.39
N ILE A 183 -16.72 0.35 3.50
CA ILE A 183 -16.10 -0.95 3.20
C ILE A 183 -16.49 -1.98 4.26
N VAL A 184 -16.45 -1.64 5.55
CA VAL A 184 -16.87 -2.56 6.64
C VAL A 184 -18.31 -3.03 6.43
N VAL A 185 -19.23 -2.11 6.14
CA VAL A 185 -20.63 -2.41 5.85
C VAL A 185 -20.74 -3.31 4.61
N PHE A 186 -20.08 -2.95 3.51
CA PHE A 186 -20.10 -3.74 2.29
C PHE A 186 -19.60 -5.18 2.53
N LEU A 187 -18.47 -5.33 3.24
CA LEU A 187 -17.88 -6.62 3.54
C LEU A 187 -18.83 -7.46 4.40
N HIS A 188 -19.48 -6.88 5.40
CA HIS A 188 -20.45 -7.58 6.24
C HIS A 188 -21.69 -8.05 5.47
N GLU A 189 -22.23 -7.21 4.59
CA GLU A 189 -23.46 -7.52 3.85
C GLU A 189 -23.24 -8.56 2.74
N ASN A 190 -22.03 -8.62 2.16
CA ASN A 190 -21.78 -9.35 0.93
C ASN A 190 -20.80 -10.53 1.09
N LEU A 191 -20.08 -10.63 2.21
CA LEU A 191 -19.12 -11.71 2.44
C LEU A 191 -19.45 -12.47 3.72
N SER A 192 -19.38 -13.80 3.64
CA SER A 192 -19.52 -14.68 4.79
C SER A 192 -18.30 -14.64 5.72
N GLY A 193 -17.19 -14.05 5.27
CA GLY A 193 -15.99 -13.82 6.08
C GLY A 193 -16.26 -12.74 7.11
N GLY A 194 -16.16 -13.08 8.39
CA GLY A 194 -16.29 -12.13 9.49
C GLY A 194 -15.04 -11.27 9.70
N CYS A 195 -14.93 -10.71 10.90
CA CYS A 195 -13.74 -10.04 11.38
C CYS A 195 -13.16 -10.79 12.58
N THR A 196 -12.12 -10.24 13.20
CA THR A 196 -11.68 -10.66 14.54
C THR A 196 -11.89 -9.52 15.53
N SER A 197 -11.51 -9.71 16.79
CA SER A 197 -11.51 -8.61 17.78
C SER A 197 -10.64 -7.43 17.35
N ARG A 198 -9.65 -7.68 16.45
CA ARG A 198 -8.76 -6.66 15.91
C ARG A 198 -9.50 -5.57 15.15
N ALA A 199 -10.64 -5.85 14.52
CA ALA A 199 -11.42 -4.81 13.85
C ALA A 199 -11.83 -3.70 14.82
N MET A 200 -12.42 -4.06 15.96
CA MET A 200 -12.87 -3.08 16.95
C MET A 200 -11.69 -2.48 17.73
N ASP A 201 -10.68 -3.30 18.07
CA ASP A 201 -9.46 -2.83 18.76
C ASP A 201 -8.72 -1.77 17.93
N HIS A 202 -8.47 -2.04 16.64
CA HIS A 202 -7.77 -1.10 15.76
C HIS A 202 -8.62 0.11 15.37
N ALA A 203 -9.93 -0.06 15.17
CA ALA A 203 -10.82 1.09 14.97
C ALA A 203 -10.82 2.00 16.20
N ALA A 204 -10.81 1.44 17.41
CA ALA A 204 -10.71 2.19 18.64
C ALA A 204 -9.33 2.86 18.80
N GLU A 205 -8.25 2.14 18.49
CA GLU A 205 -6.89 2.68 18.51
C GLU A 205 -6.71 3.90 17.61
N ASN A 206 -7.36 3.94 16.45
CA ASN A 206 -7.33 5.09 15.54
C ASN A 206 -8.49 6.08 15.75
N GLY A 207 -9.32 5.87 16.77
CA GLY A 207 -10.39 6.81 17.13
C GLY A 207 -11.62 6.80 16.21
N HIS A 208 -11.80 5.75 15.40
CA HIS A 208 -12.90 5.61 14.45
C HIS A 208 -14.21 5.18 15.15
N LEU A 209 -14.79 6.09 15.94
CA LEU A 209 -16.01 5.83 16.72
C LEU A 209 -17.18 5.30 15.88
N ALA A 210 -17.37 5.79 14.65
CA ALA A 210 -18.45 5.33 13.77
C ALA A 210 -18.31 3.84 13.42
N VAL A 211 -17.09 3.38 13.16
CA VAL A 211 -16.78 1.97 12.90
C VAL A 211 -16.97 1.14 14.17
N VAL A 212 -16.48 1.61 15.32
CA VAL A 212 -16.63 0.91 16.61
C VAL A 212 -18.10 0.71 16.97
N ARG A 213 -18.92 1.76 16.84
CA ARG A 213 -20.38 1.68 17.07
C ARG A 213 -21.03 0.67 16.15
N TRP A 214 -20.71 0.75 14.86
CA TRP A 214 -21.29 -0.14 13.87
C TRP A 214 -20.90 -1.61 14.13
N LEU A 215 -19.63 -1.88 14.40
CA LEU A 215 -19.15 -3.22 14.76
C LEU A 215 -19.82 -3.74 16.03
N HIS A 216 -20.01 -2.90 17.05
CA HIS A 216 -20.72 -3.26 18.27
C HIS A 216 -22.17 -3.68 18.00
N GLU A 217 -22.88 -2.93 17.15
CA GLU A 217 -24.29 -3.16 16.85
C GLU A 217 -24.52 -4.39 15.94
N HIS A 218 -23.54 -4.76 15.10
CA HIS A 218 -23.74 -5.74 14.01
C HIS A 218 -22.84 -6.98 14.08
N ARG A 219 -21.83 -7.01 14.97
CA ARG A 219 -20.86 -8.10 15.11
C ARG A 219 -20.78 -8.62 16.55
N THR A 220 -20.37 -9.89 16.70
CA THR A 220 -20.31 -10.58 18.00
C THR A 220 -18.88 -10.83 18.47
N GLU A 221 -17.88 -10.61 17.63
CA GLU A 221 -16.46 -10.85 17.91
C GLU A 221 -15.92 -9.95 19.03
N GLY A 222 -16.55 -8.78 19.23
CA GLY A 222 -16.22 -7.86 20.31
C GLY A 222 -14.88 -7.16 20.15
N CYS A 223 -14.31 -6.74 21.29
CA CYS A 223 -12.99 -6.15 21.38
C CYS A 223 -12.19 -6.84 22.49
N THR A 224 -10.97 -6.38 22.72
CA THR A 224 -10.19 -6.72 23.91
C THR A 224 -10.02 -5.48 24.79
N VAL A 225 -9.25 -5.59 25.87
CA VAL A 225 -8.87 -4.44 26.71
C VAL A 225 -8.13 -3.37 25.91
N ASP A 226 -7.53 -3.73 24.77
CA ASP A 226 -6.77 -2.82 23.91
C ASP A 226 -7.63 -1.66 23.38
N ALA A 227 -8.90 -1.91 23.03
CA ALA A 227 -9.79 -0.86 22.56
C ALA A 227 -9.96 0.28 23.58
N MET A 228 -10.24 -0.08 24.84
CA MET A 228 -10.46 0.91 25.91
C MET A 228 -9.13 1.54 26.36
N ASN A 229 -8.06 0.75 26.43
CA ASN A 229 -6.71 1.25 26.72
C ASN A 229 -6.25 2.29 25.69
N ALA A 230 -6.48 2.03 24.41
CA ALA A 230 -6.10 2.94 23.33
C ALA A 230 -6.98 4.19 23.30
N ALA A 231 -8.28 4.07 23.52
CA ALA A 231 -9.19 5.21 23.66
C ALA A 231 -8.76 6.14 24.81
N ALA A 232 -8.37 5.57 25.95
CA ALA A 232 -7.85 6.32 27.11
C ALA A 232 -6.50 6.98 26.78
N ARG A 233 -5.54 6.24 26.20
CA ARG A 233 -4.21 6.76 25.81
C ARG A 233 -4.29 7.94 24.84
N ASN A 234 -5.27 7.91 23.94
CA ASN A 234 -5.47 8.95 22.93
C ASN A 234 -6.35 10.12 23.42
N GLY A 235 -6.92 10.02 24.63
CA GLY A 235 -7.83 11.02 25.16
C GLY A 235 -9.15 11.15 24.40
N ASN A 236 -9.60 10.07 23.75
CA ASN A 236 -10.86 10.08 23.01
C ASN A 236 -12.03 9.79 23.96
N LEU A 237 -12.45 10.81 24.71
CA LEU A 237 -13.49 10.68 25.73
C LEU A 237 -14.80 10.08 25.19
N ARG A 238 -15.23 10.47 23.99
CA ARG A 238 -16.46 9.94 23.38
C ARG A 238 -16.38 8.43 23.11
N LEU A 239 -15.23 7.98 22.60
CA LEU A 239 -14.99 6.57 22.37
C LEU A 239 -14.85 5.80 23.68
N LEU A 240 -14.18 6.38 24.67
CA LEU A 240 -14.03 5.79 25.98
C LEU A 240 -15.38 5.61 26.68
N GLN A 241 -16.23 6.65 26.69
CA GLN A 241 -17.59 6.61 27.21
C GLN A 241 -18.41 5.54 26.50
N PHE A 242 -18.36 5.50 25.17
CA PHE A 242 -19.08 4.48 24.40
C PHE A 242 -18.64 3.06 24.78
N LEU A 243 -17.34 2.79 24.80
CA LEU A 243 -16.81 1.47 25.15
C LEU A 243 -17.17 1.11 26.60
N TYR A 244 -17.10 2.07 27.53
CA TYR A 244 -17.44 1.86 28.93
C TYR A 244 -18.91 1.49 29.13
N GLU A 245 -19.82 2.19 28.45
CA GLU A 245 -21.26 1.97 28.56
C GLU A 245 -21.73 0.68 27.88
N ASN A 246 -21.01 0.20 26.86
CA ASN A 246 -21.51 -0.84 25.95
C ASN A 246 -20.66 -2.12 25.90
N ARG A 247 -19.47 -2.14 26.51
CA ARG A 247 -18.53 -3.28 26.51
C ARG A 247 -18.18 -3.72 27.93
N THR A 248 -17.85 -4.99 28.10
CA THR A 248 -17.56 -5.60 29.41
C THR A 248 -16.09 -5.92 29.63
N GLU A 249 -15.28 -5.80 28.58
CA GLU A 249 -13.85 -6.16 28.58
C GLU A 249 -13.02 -5.25 29.52
N GLY A 250 -13.48 -4.02 29.74
CA GLY A 250 -12.82 -3.04 30.61
C GLY A 250 -11.47 -2.56 30.06
N CYS A 251 -10.64 -2.04 30.95
CA CYS A 251 -9.31 -1.52 30.65
C CYS A 251 -8.31 -1.89 31.74
N GLU A 252 -7.02 -1.74 31.45
CA GLU A 252 -5.98 -1.84 32.47
C GLU A 252 -6.07 -0.66 33.45
N PRO A 253 -5.89 -0.87 34.78
CA PRO A 253 -5.98 0.19 35.79
C PRO A 253 -5.09 1.41 35.51
N ARG A 254 -3.96 1.22 34.82
CA ARG A 254 -3.02 2.30 34.48
C ARG A 254 -3.47 3.15 33.29
N ALA A 255 -4.35 2.64 32.42
CA ALA A 255 -4.78 3.34 31.24
C ALA A 255 -5.68 4.54 31.59
N LEU A 256 -6.65 4.35 32.50
CA LEU A 256 -7.51 5.43 33.00
C LEU A 256 -6.72 6.43 33.86
N ALA A 257 -5.84 5.96 34.73
CA ALA A 257 -4.98 6.83 35.53
C ALA A 257 -4.10 7.75 34.65
N ARG A 258 -3.60 7.22 33.52
CA ARG A 258 -2.82 8.01 32.55
C ARG A 258 -3.68 9.04 31.83
N ALA A 259 -4.89 8.68 31.40
CA ALA A 259 -5.82 9.61 30.74
C ALA A 259 -6.26 10.76 31.67
N ALA A 260 -6.45 10.46 32.96
CA ALA A 260 -6.73 11.46 33.98
C ALA A 260 -5.52 12.39 34.22
N TYR A 261 -4.31 11.83 34.29
CA TYR A 261 -3.07 12.58 34.52
C TYR A 261 -2.69 13.51 33.34
N THR A 262 -2.96 13.11 32.10
CA THR A 262 -2.66 13.91 30.89
C THR A 262 -3.69 15.01 30.64
N GLY A 263 -4.71 15.17 31.49
CA GLY A 263 -5.78 16.16 31.31
C GLY A 263 -6.71 15.85 30.13
N GLN A 264 -6.73 14.59 29.69
CA GLN A 264 -7.51 14.12 28.55
C GLN A 264 -8.94 13.68 28.93
N LEU A 265 -9.21 13.51 30.22
CA LEU A 265 -10.56 13.38 30.79
C LEU A 265 -10.93 14.72 31.43
N ALA A 266 -12.17 15.18 31.25
CA ALA A 266 -12.60 16.43 31.83
C ALA A 266 -12.76 16.25 33.34
N SER A 267 -11.76 16.69 34.11
CA SER A 267 -11.67 16.63 35.57
C SER A 267 -11.36 15.25 36.19
N PRO A 268 -10.65 15.22 37.33
CA PRO A 268 -10.45 14.01 38.14
C PRO A 268 -11.76 13.33 38.55
N ASP A 269 -12.85 14.09 38.70
CA ASP A 269 -14.16 13.59 39.14
C ASP A 269 -14.84 12.70 38.08
N GLU A 270 -14.68 13.00 36.78
CA GLU A 270 -15.18 12.12 35.70
C GLU A 270 -14.32 10.85 35.59
N ALA A 271 -13.01 10.96 35.80
CA ALA A 271 -12.12 9.79 35.83
C ALA A 271 -12.43 8.87 37.01
N GLU A 272 -12.79 9.42 38.18
CA GLU A 272 -13.26 8.66 39.33
C GLU A 272 -14.64 8.03 39.08
N GLN A 273 -15.58 8.72 38.44
CA GLN A 273 -16.88 8.11 38.05
C GLN A 273 -16.69 6.91 37.12
N ILE A 274 -15.78 6.99 36.14
CA ILE A 274 -15.46 5.87 35.25
C ILE A 274 -14.74 4.73 36.01
N MET A 275 -13.84 5.06 36.96
CA MET A 275 -13.09 4.04 37.71
C MET A 275 -13.87 3.34 38.83
N PHE A 276 -14.90 3.95 39.42
CA PHE A 276 -15.56 3.42 40.64
C PHE A 276 -16.97 2.83 40.43
N LEU A 277 -17.54 2.86 39.22
CA LEU A 277 -18.90 2.36 38.98
C LEU A 277 -19.02 0.83 38.78
N HIS A 278 -17.93 0.05 38.81
CA HIS A 278 -17.94 -1.42 38.85
C HIS A 278 -16.92 -1.97 39.88
N GLY A 279 -17.14 -1.63 41.15
CA GLY A 279 -16.55 -2.34 42.29
C GLY A 279 -17.39 -3.53 42.73
#